data_AF-A0A845BGF6-F1
#
_entry.id   AF-A0A845BGF6-F1
#
_cell.length_a   1.000
_cell.length_b   1.000
_cell.length_c   1.000
_cell.angle_alpha   90.00
_cell.angle_beta   90.00
_cell.angle_gamma   90.00
#
_symmetry.space_group_name_H-M   'P 1'
#
loop_
_entity.id
_entity.type
_entity.pdbx_description
1 polymer ?
#
loop_
_entity_poly.entity_id
_entity_poly.type
_entity_poly.pdbx_seq_one_letter_code
_entity_poly.pdbx_strand_id
1 'polypeptide(L)'
;MAKRPPRPPAPETHALQHLAELAQRAADSGRVRRAVEAMVTDWLMDTPPAEHALIHECIADLHAALAEGVEAAQEQIDDLDRSDAAGQRQAQQSLAALQAARDALAAARLQLA
;
A
#
# COMPACT_ATOMS: atom_id res chain seq x y z
N MET A 1 4.48 13.64 -31.65
CA MET A 1 4.59 12.75 -30.47
C MET A 1 4.59 13.63 -29.22
N ALA A 2 3.47 13.70 -28.51
CA ALA A 2 3.39 14.51 -27.29
C ALA A 2 4.27 13.87 -26.20
N LYS A 3 5.25 14.62 -25.68
CA LYS A 3 6.05 14.19 -24.53
C LYS A 3 5.16 14.23 -23.29
N ARG A 4 4.91 13.06 -22.71
CA ARG A 4 4.27 12.92 -21.39
C ARG A 4 5.05 13.80 -20.40
N PRO A 5 4.39 14.71 -19.66
CA PRO A 5 5.08 15.59 -18.72
C PRO A 5 5.86 14.78 -17.69
N PRO A 6 6.97 15.32 -17.16
CA PRO A 6 7.78 14.63 -16.17
C PRO A 6 6.90 14.31 -14.96
N ARG A 7 6.67 13.02 -14.74
CA ARG A 7 6.00 12.50 -13.56
C ARG A 7 6.75 13.06 -12.34
N PRO A 8 6.08 13.69 -11.35
CA PRO A 8 6.75 14.10 -10.12
C PRO A 8 7.51 12.90 -9.53
N PRO A 9 8.63 13.12 -8.79
CA PRO A 9 9.44 12.03 -8.24
C PRO A 9 8.52 11.03 -7.54
N ALA A 10 8.51 9.80 -8.03
CA ALA A 10 7.40 8.86 -7.88
C ALA A 10 6.89 8.79 -6.43
N PRO A 11 5.73 9.39 -6.10
CA PRO A 11 5.14 9.27 -4.77
C PRO A 11 4.91 7.80 -4.40
N GLU A 12 4.77 6.96 -5.42
CA GLU A 12 4.76 5.50 -5.38
C GLU A 12 5.93 4.89 -4.59
N THR A 13 7.18 5.28 -4.88
CA THR A 13 8.35 4.66 -4.25
C THR A 13 8.43 5.03 -2.77
N HIS A 14 8.13 6.29 -2.44
CA HIS A 14 8.11 6.74 -1.06
C HIS A 14 6.92 6.15 -0.28
N ALA A 15 5.76 6.02 -0.92
CA ALA A 15 4.58 5.38 -0.33
C ALA A 15 4.84 3.90 -0.05
N LEU A 16 5.41 3.16 -1.00
CA LEU A 16 5.77 1.75 -0.82
C LEU A 16 6.82 1.57 0.28
N GLN A 17 7.83 2.45 0.35
CA GLN A 17 8.82 2.43 1.43
C GLN A 17 8.18 2.72 2.79
N HIS A 18 7.30 3.73 2.88
CA HIS A 18 6.61 4.05 4.13
C HIS A 18 5.70 2.91 4.60
N LEU A 19 5.00 2.25 3.67
CA LEU A 19 4.17 1.08 3.97
C LEU A 19 5.00 -0.13 4.37
N ALA A 20 6.13 -0.36 3.71
CA ALA A 20 7.07 -1.42 4.08
C ALA A 20 7.66 -1.18 5.49
N GLU A 21 8.02 0.06 5.83
CA GLU A 21 8.49 0.42 7.17
C GLU A 21 7.40 0.20 8.23
N LEU A 22 6.15 0.57 7.93
CA LEU A 22 5.02 0.32 8.83
C LEU A 22 4.76 -1.18 9.03
N ALA A 23 4.83 -1.97 7.96
CA ALA A 23 4.67 -3.43 8.02
C ALA A 23 5.80 -4.10 8.82
N GLN A 24 7.06 -3.71 8.58
CA GLN A 24 8.24 -4.25 9.30
C GLN A 24 8.22 -3.94 10.80
N ARG A 25 7.61 -2.82 11.20
CA ARG A 25 7.50 -2.44 12.62
C ARG A 25 6.37 -3.16 13.36
N ALA A 26 5.73 -4.15 12.74
CA ALA A 26 4.53 -4.80 13.26
C ALA A 26 3.47 -3.77 13.67
N ALA A 27 3.35 -2.67 12.91
CA ALA A 27 2.32 -1.69 13.18
C ALA A 27 0.96 -2.38 13.06
N ASP A 28 0.12 -2.16 14.06
CA ASP A 28 -1.26 -2.64 14.07
C ASP A 28 -1.93 -2.31 12.72
N SER A 29 -2.66 -3.27 12.15
CA SER A 29 -3.32 -3.12 10.85
C SER A 29 -4.24 -1.89 10.78
N GLY A 30 -4.85 -1.51 11.91
CA GLY A 30 -5.65 -0.30 12.04
C GLY A 30 -4.83 1.00 12.02
N ARG A 31 -3.55 0.96 12.38
CA ARG A 31 -2.62 2.09 12.20
C ARG A 31 -2.18 2.21 10.74
N VAL A 32 -1.91 1.09 10.07
CA VAL A 32 -1.53 1.07 8.66
C VAL A 32 -2.66 1.60 7.79
N ARG A 33 -3.89 1.13 8.00
CA ARG A 33 -5.08 1.63 7.31
C ARG A 33 -5.21 3.15 7.43
N ARG A 34 -5.15 3.69 8.65
CA ARG A 34 -5.27 5.14 8.89
C ARG A 34 -4.15 5.95 8.23
N ALA A 35 -2.93 5.41 8.18
CA ALA A 35 -1.83 6.06 7.50
C ALA A 35 -2.07 6.14 5.98
N VAL A 36 -2.60 5.07 5.38
CA VAL A 36 -2.99 5.07 3.95
C VAL A 36 -4.13 6.06 3.69
N GLU A 37 -5.17 6.06 4.52
CA GLU A 37 -6.30 7.00 4.39
C GLU A 37 -5.84 8.45 4.47
N ALA A 38 -4.96 8.77 5.43
CA ALA A 38 -4.36 10.11 5.56
C ALA A 38 -3.52 10.47 4.34
N MET A 39 -2.65 9.57 3.88
CA MET A 39 -1.82 9.77 2.69
C MET A 39 -2.65 10.08 1.44
N VAL A 40 -3.72 9.31 1.20
CA VAL A 40 -4.63 9.55 0.07
C VAL A 40 -5.34 10.90 0.22
N THR A 41 -5.78 11.24 1.43
CA THR A 41 -6.43 12.53 1.70
C THR A 41 -5.49 13.69 1.41
N ASP A 42 -4.24 13.61 1.88
CA ASP A 42 -3.21 14.62 1.65
C ASP A 42 -2.94 14.78 0.15
N TRP A 43 -2.81 13.68 -0.60
CA TRP A 43 -2.63 13.72 -2.05
C TRP A 43 -3.77 14.41 -2.77
N LEU A 44 -5.01 14.15 -2.40
CA LEU A 44 -6.18 14.78 -3.01
C LEU A 44 -6.27 16.27 -2.67
N MET A 45 -5.79 16.67 -1.49
CA MET A 45 -5.81 18.06 -1.05
C MET A 45 -4.71 18.91 -1.65
N ASP A 46 -3.52 18.35 -1.81
CA ASP A 46 -2.36 19.02 -2.41
C ASP A 46 -2.41 19.00 -3.95
N THR A 47 -3.25 18.15 -4.55
CA THR A 47 -3.38 18.03 -6.01
C THR A 47 -4.61 18.76 -6.53
N PRO A 48 -4.47 19.63 -7.56
CA PRO A 48 -5.62 20.28 -8.19
C PRO A 48 -6.64 19.27 -8.76
N PRO A 49 -7.95 19.58 -8.76
CA PRO A 49 -8.97 18.67 -9.29
C PRO A 49 -8.74 18.19 -10.73
N ALA A 50 -8.13 19.03 -11.57
CA ALA A 50 -7.79 18.69 -12.96
C ALA A 50 -6.74 17.56 -13.07
N GLU A 51 -6.00 17.30 -11.99
CA GLU A 51 -4.93 16.30 -11.92
C GLU A 51 -5.33 15.08 -11.07
N HIS A 52 -6.56 15.04 -10.54
CA HIS A 52 -7.04 13.90 -9.73
C HIS A 52 -7.00 12.57 -10.50
N ALA A 53 -7.16 12.58 -11.83
CA ALA A 53 -6.98 11.38 -12.65
C ALA A 53 -5.60 10.72 -12.47
N LEU A 54 -4.54 11.51 -12.24
CA LEU A 54 -3.19 10.99 -11.96
C LEU A 54 -3.10 10.34 -10.58
N ILE A 55 -3.84 10.87 -9.59
CA ILE A 55 -3.95 10.28 -8.26
C ILE A 55 -4.69 8.95 -8.32
N HIS A 56 -5.75 8.85 -9.12
CA HIS A 56 -6.46 7.59 -9.33
C HIS A 56 -5.56 6.52 -9.97
N GLU A 57 -4.80 6.88 -11.01
CA GLU A 57 -3.80 5.98 -11.61
C GLU A 57 -2.78 5.53 -10.56
N CYS A 58 -2.25 6.46 -9.76
CA CYS A 58 -1.27 6.12 -8.72
C CYS A 58 -1.84 5.19 -7.65
N ILE A 59 -3.06 5.42 -7.16
CA ILE A 59 -3.72 4.53 -6.20
C ILE A 59 -4.00 3.16 -6.83
N ALA A 60 -4.34 3.12 -8.12
CA ALA A 60 -4.55 1.87 -8.85
C ALA A 60 -3.28 1.03 -8.97
N ASP A 61 -2.17 1.67 -9.35
CA ASP A 61 -0.86 1.02 -9.48
C ASP A 61 -0.36 0.52 -8.12
N LEU A 62 -0.49 1.34 -7.06
CA LEU A 62 -0.13 0.96 -5.69
C LEU A 62 -0.98 -0.20 -5.15
N HIS A 63 -2.29 -0.19 -5.42
CA HIS A 63 -3.17 -1.29 -5.04
C HIS A 63 -2.77 -2.60 -5.73
N ALA A 64 -2.40 -2.55 -7.01
CA ALA A 64 -1.94 -3.72 -7.75
C ALA A 64 -0.61 -4.26 -7.19
N ALA A 65 0.38 -3.39 -6.97
CA ALA A 65 1.67 -3.77 -6.39
C ALA A 65 1.52 -4.39 -4.98
N LEU A 66 0.62 -3.86 -4.15
CA LEU A 66 0.33 -4.42 -2.84
C LEU A 66 -0.42 -5.75 -2.92
N ALA A 67 -1.29 -5.95 -3.91
CA ALA A 67 -1.96 -7.24 -4.11
C ALA A 67 -0.93 -8.34 -4.43
N GLU A 68 0.01 -8.08 -5.34
CA GLU A 68 1.12 -8.99 -5.64
C GLU A 68 2.00 -9.24 -4.40
N GLY A 69 2.32 -8.19 -3.64
CA GLY A 69 3.10 -8.32 -2.41
C GLY A 69 2.41 -9.13 -1.30
N VAL A 70 1.08 -9.01 -1.18
CA VAL A 70 0.27 -9.82 -0.24
C VAL A 70 0.27 -11.29 -0.63
N GLU A 71 0.14 -11.59 -1.92
CA GLU A 71 0.20 -12.96 -2.44
C GLU A 71 1.57 -13.59 -2.16
N ALA A 72 2.65 -12.90 -2.53
CA ALA A 72 4.01 -13.36 -2.27
C ALA A 72 4.32 -13.53 -0.77
N ALA A 73 3.80 -12.65 0.09
CA ALA A 73 3.95 -12.77 1.54
C ALA A 73 3.16 -13.96 2.12
N GLN A 74 1.99 -14.27 1.56
CA GLN A 74 1.21 -15.45 1.95
C GLN A 74 1.93 -16.75 1.56
N GLU A 75 2.47 -16.83 0.33
CA GLU A 75 3.26 -17.99 -0.11
C GLU A 75 4.48 -18.21 0.80
N GLN A 76 5.20 -17.15 1.16
CA GLN A 76 6.33 -17.23 2.10
C GLN A 76 5.90 -17.75 3.48
N ILE A 77 4.72 -17.41 3.97
CA ILE A 77 4.19 -17.92 5.24
C ILE A 77 3.86 -19.41 5.14
N ASP A 78 3.32 -19.85 4.01
CA ASP A 78 2.98 -21.26 3.79
C ASP A 78 4.23 -22.14 3.73
N ASP A 79 5.36 -21.58 3.27
CA ASP A 79 6.67 -22.22 3.24
C ASP A 79 7.45 -22.17 4.57
N LEU A 80 7.00 -21.38 5.56
CA LEU A 80 7.68 -21.29 6.87
C LEU A 80 7.56 -22.60 7.66
N ASP A 81 8.65 -22.95 8.36
CA ASP A 81 8.64 -24.10 9.26
C ASP A 81 7.61 -23.90 10.38
N ARG A 82 6.70 -24.87 10.51
CA ARG A 82 5.67 -24.91 11.54
C ARG A 82 6.24 -24.94 12.96
N SER A 83 7.49 -25.35 13.13
CA SER A 83 8.18 -25.36 14.43
C SER A 83 8.59 -23.96 14.91
N ASP A 84 8.73 -22.98 14.00
CA ASP A 84 9.05 -21.59 14.34
C ASP A 84 7.77 -20.76 14.56
N ALA A 85 7.17 -20.93 15.73
CA ALA A 85 5.99 -20.19 16.13
C ALA A 85 6.22 -18.67 16.30
N ALA A 86 7.46 -18.21 16.46
CA ALA A 86 7.76 -16.78 16.56
C ALA A 86 7.82 -16.15 15.16
N GLY A 87 8.53 -16.78 14.23
CA GLY A 87 8.61 -16.35 12.83
C GLY A 87 7.23 -16.33 12.15
N GLN A 88 6.41 -17.36 12.36
CA GLN A 88 5.03 -17.39 11.83
C GLN A 88 4.18 -16.22 12.33
N ARG A 89 4.24 -15.91 13.63
CA ARG A 89 3.45 -14.80 14.20
C ARG A 89 3.89 -13.45 13.62
N GLN A 90 5.19 -13.23 13.48
CA GLN A 90 5.71 -11.99 12.88
C GLN A 90 5.34 -11.86 11.40
N ALA A 91 5.44 -12.96 10.64
CA ALA A 91 5.07 -12.98 9.24
C ALA A 91 3.56 -12.75 9.04
N GLN A 92 2.71 -13.38 9.86
CA GLN A 92 1.26 -13.16 9.87
C GLN A 92 0.89 -11.70 10.21
N GLN A 93 1.58 -11.08 11.17
CA GLN A 93 1.37 -9.65 11.48
C GLN A 93 1.76 -8.75 10.31
N SER A 94 2.88 -9.03 9.66
CA SER A 94 3.33 -8.30 8.47
C SER A 94 2.33 -8.46 7.31
N LEU A 95 1.81 -9.67 7.09
CA LEU A 95 0.77 -9.93 6.09
C LEU A 95 -0.51 -9.15 6.39
N ALA A 96 -0.98 -9.16 7.65
CA ALA A 96 -2.18 -8.43 8.04
C ALA A 96 -2.02 -6.91 7.84
N ALA A 97 -0.82 -6.36 8.05
CA ALA A 97 -0.52 -4.97 7.76
C ALA A 97 -0.59 -4.67 6.25
N LEU A 98 0.01 -5.53 5.40
CA LEU A 98 -0.04 -5.38 3.94
C LEU A 98 -1.47 -5.49 3.39
N GLN A 99 -2.26 -6.45 3.91
CA GLN A 99 -3.67 -6.60 3.56
C GLN A 99 -4.47 -5.35 3.92
N ALA A 100 -4.26 -4.79 5.12
CA ALA A 100 -4.94 -3.57 5.53
C ALA A 100 -4.58 -2.36 4.66
N ALA A 101 -3.31 -2.27 4.21
CA ALA A 101 -2.90 -1.21 3.28
C ALA A 101 -3.59 -1.36 1.91
N ARG A 102 -3.61 -2.58 1.36
CA ARG A 102 -4.31 -2.90 0.11
C ARG A 102 -5.80 -2.55 0.21
N ASP A 103 -6.46 -3.00 1.26
CA ASP A 103 -7.90 -2.80 1.43
C ASP A 103 -8.25 -1.31 1.59
N ALA A 104 -7.39 -0.54 2.25
CA ALA A 104 -7.54 0.92 2.36
C ALA A 104 -7.44 1.61 0.99
N LEU A 105 -6.49 1.21 0.15
CA LEU A 105 -6.36 1.74 -1.22
C LEU A 105 -7.54 1.32 -2.11
N ALA A 106 -8.05 0.09 -1.94
CA ALA A 106 -9.25 -0.37 -2.64
C ALA A 106 -10.48 0.48 -2.26
N ALA A 107 -10.65 0.76 -0.97
CA ALA A 107 -11.72 1.62 -0.48
C ALA A 107 -11.59 3.06 -1.01
N ALA A 108 -10.38 3.61 -1.00
CA ALA A 108 -10.09 4.92 -1.59
C ALA A 108 -10.45 4.97 -3.09
N ARG A 109 -10.12 3.93 -3.87
CA ARG A 109 -10.52 3.82 -5.28
C ARG A 109 -12.03 3.86 -5.46
N LEU A 110 -12.78 3.17 -4.62
CA LEU A 110 -14.25 3.13 -4.69
C LEU A 110 -14.88 4.49 -4.33
N GLN A 111 -14.25 5.26 -3.44
CA GLN A 111 -14.73 6.60 -3.08
C GLN A 111 -14.43 7.66 -4.14
N LEU A 112 -13.44 7.37 -4.99
CA LEU A 112 -12.98 8.24 -6.05
C LEU A 112 -13.64 7.95 -7.41
N ALA A 113 -14.16 6.74 -7.62
CA ALA A 113 -14.87 6.31 -8.83
C ALA A 113 -16.28 6.91 -8.94
#